data_AF-A0A3D5ZAG8-F1
#
_entry.id   AF-A0A3D5ZAG8-F1
#
_cell.length_a   1.000
_cell.length_b   1.000
_cell.length_c   1.000
_cell.angle_alpha   90.00
_cell.angle_beta   90.00
_cell.angle_gamma   90.00
#
_symmetry.space_group_name_H-M   'P 1'
#
loop_
_entity.id
_entity.type
_entity.pdbx_description
1 polymer ?
#
loop_
_entity_poly.entity_id
_entity_poly.type
_entity_poly.pdbx_seq_one_letter_code
_entity_poly.pdbx_strand_id
1 'polypeptide(L)'
;GTNNGLDLFSTDDLGISETTGINGHTGKFKVPSLRNVALRPPFMHDGRFSTLEEVINHYSTGIQNHPTLQPFLLDDSDNPVNYDFSENEKAALVAFLNTLTDEEFITNEKFSDPFQ
;
A
#
# COMPACT_ATOMS: atom_id res chain seq x y z
N GLY A 1 7.97 -5.76 -9.45
CA GLY A 1 6.82 -5.21 -8.71
C GLY A 1 6.30 -6.22 -7.71
N THR A 2 5.39 -5.82 -6.84
CA THR A 2 4.73 -6.63 -5.82
C THR A 2 3.22 -6.55 -6.01
N ASN A 3 2.52 -7.61 -5.65
CA ASN A 3 1.07 -7.63 -5.55
C ASN A 3 0.70 -7.84 -4.07
N ASN A 4 0.02 -6.88 -3.45
CA ASN A 4 -0.37 -6.92 -2.05
C ASN A 4 -1.77 -7.52 -1.81
N GLY A 5 -2.36 -8.14 -2.85
CA GLY A 5 -3.68 -8.75 -2.79
C GLY A 5 -4.81 -7.73 -2.74
N LEU A 6 -4.65 -6.52 -3.27
CA LEU A 6 -5.74 -5.53 -3.29
C LEU A 6 -6.95 -6.01 -4.10
N ASP A 7 -6.70 -6.73 -5.18
CA ASP A 7 -7.71 -7.27 -6.08
C ASP A 7 -7.62 -8.79 -6.13
N LEU A 8 -8.79 -9.43 -6.26
CA LEU A 8 -8.86 -10.86 -6.53
C LEU A 8 -8.38 -11.19 -7.95
N PHE A 9 -8.66 -10.29 -8.90
CA PHE A 9 -8.22 -10.35 -10.29
C PHE A 9 -7.90 -8.94 -10.80
N SER A 10 -6.76 -8.76 -11.46
CA SER A 10 -6.45 -7.51 -12.17
C SER A 10 -7.02 -7.54 -13.59
N THR A 11 -8.02 -6.70 -13.88
CA THR A 11 -8.65 -6.57 -15.21
C THR A 11 -8.39 -5.22 -15.87
N ASP A 12 -8.40 -4.14 -15.09
CA ASP A 12 -8.40 -2.77 -15.63
C ASP A 12 -7.01 -2.14 -15.63
N ASP A 13 -6.15 -2.52 -14.67
CA ASP A 13 -4.74 -2.16 -14.57
C ASP A 13 -3.93 -3.43 -14.32
N LEU A 14 -3.11 -3.85 -15.29
CA LEU A 14 -2.30 -5.08 -15.17
C LEU A 14 -0.94 -4.83 -14.51
N GLY A 15 -0.65 -3.60 -14.09
CA GLY A 15 0.61 -3.16 -13.54
C GLY A 15 1.77 -3.33 -14.52
N ILE A 16 2.92 -3.81 -14.03
CA ILE A 16 4.13 -3.98 -14.86
C ILE A 16 3.95 -5.01 -16.00
N SER A 17 2.88 -5.81 -15.97
CA SER A 17 2.54 -6.73 -17.07
C SER A 17 2.22 -5.97 -18.37
N GLU A 18 1.63 -4.79 -18.30
CA GLU A 18 1.30 -3.99 -19.50
C GLU A 18 2.54 -3.61 -20.31
N THR A 19 3.67 -3.42 -19.62
CA THR A 19 4.95 -3.12 -20.26
C THR A 19 5.71 -4.38 -20.67
N THR A 20 5.64 -5.44 -19.85
CA THR A 20 6.51 -6.63 -20.02
C THR A 20 5.87 -7.76 -20.83
N GLY A 21 4.54 -7.84 -20.88
CA GLY A 21 3.78 -8.93 -21.51
C GLY A 21 3.88 -10.27 -20.78
N ILE A 22 4.49 -10.32 -19.59
CA ILE A 22 4.72 -11.56 -18.84
C ILE A 22 3.54 -11.81 -17.89
N ASN A 23 2.79 -12.89 -18.08
CA ASN A 23 1.62 -13.22 -17.25
C ASN A 23 1.93 -13.27 -15.73
N GLY A 24 3.13 -13.71 -15.34
CA GLY A 24 3.57 -13.72 -13.94
C GLY A 24 3.78 -12.33 -13.33
N HIS A 25 3.61 -11.25 -14.11
CA HIS A 25 3.71 -9.87 -13.68
C HIS A 25 2.36 -9.16 -13.49
N THR A 26 1.25 -9.81 -13.81
CA THR A 26 -0.09 -9.21 -13.70
C THR A 26 -0.38 -8.79 -12.26
N GLY A 27 -0.88 -7.56 -12.08
CA GLY A 27 -1.21 -6.96 -10.79
C GLY A 27 -0.01 -6.59 -9.92
N LYS A 28 1.21 -6.60 -10.49
CA LYS A 28 2.42 -6.22 -9.75
C LYS A 28 2.77 -4.76 -9.98
N PHE A 29 2.83 -4.01 -8.88
CA PHE A 29 3.14 -2.58 -8.85
C PHE A 29 4.49 -2.30 -8.20
N LYS A 30 5.04 -1.11 -8.39
CA LYS A 30 6.24 -0.68 -7.66
C LYS A 30 5.85 -0.38 -6.20
N VAL A 31 6.67 -0.83 -5.25
CA VAL A 31 6.50 -0.48 -3.83
C VAL A 31 6.89 0.99 -3.64
N PRO A 32 5.96 1.87 -3.20
CA PRO A 32 6.30 3.25 -2.89
C PRO A 32 7.13 3.34 -1.60
N SER A 33 7.87 4.44 -1.43
CA SER A 33 8.52 4.72 -0.14
C SER A 33 7.47 5.06 0.91
N LEU A 34 7.72 4.68 2.16
CA LEU A 34 6.89 5.06 3.31
C LEU A 34 7.22 6.44 3.90
N ARG A 35 8.28 7.11 3.42
CA ARG A 35 8.60 8.47 3.87
C ARG A 35 7.47 9.42 3.47
N ASN A 36 6.95 10.18 4.42
CA ASN A 36 5.82 11.10 4.25
C ASN A 36 4.55 10.41 3.74
N VAL A 37 4.37 9.11 4.02
CA VAL A 37 3.23 8.34 3.50
C VAL A 37 1.90 8.95 3.96
N ALA A 38 1.81 9.42 5.21
CA ALA A 38 0.58 10.03 5.74
C ALA A 38 0.12 11.29 4.97
N LEU A 39 1.04 11.98 4.28
CA LEU A 39 0.76 13.22 3.55
C LEU A 39 0.34 13.00 2.09
N ARG A 40 0.25 11.74 1.64
CA ARG A 40 0.06 11.42 0.23
C ARG A 40 -1.20 10.58 -0.05
N PRO A 41 -2.37 10.91 0.50
CA PRO A 41 -3.60 10.31 0.02
C PRO A 41 -3.92 10.79 -1.41
N PRO A 42 -4.68 10.01 -2.19
CA PRO A 42 -5.17 8.68 -1.86
C PRO A 42 -4.10 7.57 -2.00
N PHE A 43 -4.33 6.42 -1.36
CA PHE A 43 -3.40 5.29 -1.26
C PHE A 43 -3.71 4.16 -2.24
N MET A 44 -2.76 3.23 -2.37
CA MET A 44 -2.74 2.12 -3.35
C MET A 44 -2.53 2.60 -4.80
N HIS A 45 -2.55 1.66 -5.75
CA HIS A 45 -2.27 1.96 -7.15
C HIS A 45 -3.42 2.67 -7.86
N ASP A 46 -4.65 2.48 -7.38
CA ASP A 46 -5.88 3.03 -7.95
C ASP A 46 -6.54 4.10 -7.08
N GLY A 47 -5.94 4.44 -5.93
CA GLY A 47 -6.42 5.50 -5.06
C GLY A 47 -7.70 5.17 -4.29
N ARG A 48 -8.12 3.90 -4.19
CA ARG A 48 -9.41 3.57 -3.54
C ARG A 48 -9.46 3.83 -2.04
N PHE A 49 -8.31 3.92 -1.38
CA PHE A 49 -8.21 4.21 0.06
C PHE A 49 -7.84 5.66 0.30
N SER A 50 -8.61 6.33 1.15
CA SER A 50 -8.41 7.71 1.55
C SER A 50 -7.59 7.83 2.84
N THR A 51 -7.50 6.77 3.66
CA THR A 51 -6.82 6.83 4.97
C THR A 51 -5.82 5.69 5.19
N LEU A 52 -4.88 5.88 6.14
CA LEU A 52 -3.93 4.84 6.53
C LEU A 52 -4.62 3.70 7.28
N GLU A 53 -5.73 3.96 7.96
CA GLU A 53 -6.56 2.95 8.62
C GLU A 53 -7.13 1.96 7.61
N GLU A 54 -7.59 2.43 6.45
CA GLU A 54 -8.06 1.57 5.36
C GLU A 54 -6.92 0.71 4.79
N VAL A 55 -5.73 1.29 4.63
CA VAL A 55 -4.52 0.55 4.23
C VAL A 55 -4.18 -0.54 5.25
N ILE A 56 -4.23 -0.22 6.55
CA ILE A 56 -3.92 -1.20 7.61
C ILE A 56 -5.01 -2.27 7.69
N ASN A 57 -6.28 -1.91 7.54
CA ASN A 57 -7.38 -2.87 7.49
C ASN A 57 -7.24 -3.83 6.29
N HIS A 58 -6.78 -3.33 5.13
CA HIS A 58 -6.43 -4.18 4.00
C HIS A 58 -5.41 -5.25 4.36
N TYR A 59 -4.29 -4.85 4.98
CA TYR A 59 -3.28 -5.83 5.41
C TYR A 59 -3.74 -6.71 6.57
N SER A 60 -4.64 -6.23 7.43
CA SER A 60 -5.16 -6.99 8.58
C SER A 60 -6.00 -8.18 8.13
N THR A 61 -7.01 -7.95 7.28
CA THR A 61 -8.02 -8.95 6.91
C THR A 61 -8.47 -8.90 5.45
N GLY A 62 -8.02 -7.92 4.67
CA GLY A 62 -8.51 -7.64 3.32
C GLY A 62 -7.73 -8.25 2.16
N ILE A 63 -6.64 -8.99 2.43
CA ILE A 63 -5.77 -9.56 1.41
C ILE A 63 -6.55 -10.59 0.56
N GLN A 64 -6.64 -10.34 -0.74
CA GLN A 64 -7.27 -11.22 -1.72
C GLN A 64 -6.28 -12.27 -2.25
N ASN A 65 -6.78 -13.47 -2.55
CA ASN A 65 -6.00 -14.58 -3.09
C ASN A 65 -5.71 -14.40 -4.59
N HIS A 66 -4.91 -13.41 -4.95
CA HIS A 66 -4.52 -13.15 -6.34
C HIS A 66 -3.50 -14.19 -6.83
N PRO A 67 -3.56 -14.68 -8.10
CA PRO A 67 -2.60 -15.66 -8.64
C PRO A 67 -1.12 -15.26 -8.60
N THR A 68 -0.83 -13.96 -8.44
CA THR A 68 0.52 -13.39 -8.38
C THR A 68 0.83 -12.75 -7.02
N LEU A 69 0.02 -13.06 -6.00
CA LEU A 69 0.19 -12.60 -4.62
C LEU A 69 1.62 -12.88 -4.14
N GLN A 70 2.15 -11.96 -3.32
CA GLN A 70 3.49 -12.16 -2.78
C GLN A 70 3.53 -13.36 -1.83
N PRO A 71 4.57 -14.23 -1.92
CA PRO A 71 4.67 -15.42 -1.06
C PRO A 71 4.67 -15.14 0.44
N PHE A 72 5.16 -13.97 0.89
CA PHE A 72 5.13 -13.60 2.31
C PHE A 72 3.75 -13.19 2.83
N LEU A 73 2.76 -13.06 1.93
CA LEU A 73 1.35 -12.86 2.26
C LEU A 73 0.55 -14.16 2.13
N LEU A 74 1.22 -15.30 1.97
CA LEU A 74 0.62 -16.63 2.00
C LEU A 74 1.00 -17.34 3.29
N ASP A 75 0.07 -18.13 3.83
CA ASP A 75 0.32 -19.08 4.91
C ASP A 75 0.94 -20.39 4.37
N ASP A 76 1.21 -21.33 5.27
CA ASP A 76 1.81 -22.64 4.93
C ASP A 76 0.90 -23.52 4.04
N SER A 77 -0.36 -23.11 3.83
CA SER A 77 -1.35 -23.80 3.00
C SER A 77 -1.67 -23.04 1.71
N ASP A 78 -0.83 -22.08 1.30
CA ASP A 78 -1.01 -21.23 0.13
C ASP A 78 -2.30 -20.38 0.16
N ASN A 79 -2.83 -20.06 1.35
CA ASN A 79 -3.94 -19.13 1.50
C ASN A 79 -3.44 -17.74 1.92
N PRO A 80 -4.15 -16.64 1.59
CA PRO A 80 -3.82 -15.33 2.11
C PRO A 80 -3.77 -15.33 3.63
N VAL A 81 -2.69 -14.76 4.18
CA VAL A 81 -2.57 -14.54 5.61
C VAL A 81 -3.69 -13.63 6.09
N ASN A 82 -4.22 -13.94 7.27
CA ASN A 82 -5.10 -13.07 8.02
C ASN A 82 -4.42 -12.79 9.35
N TYR A 83 -3.95 -11.56 9.53
CA TYR A 83 -3.23 -11.20 10.75
C TYR A 83 -4.17 -10.82 11.91
N ASP A 84 -5.44 -10.52 11.61
CA ASP A 84 -6.48 -10.18 12.58
C ASP A 84 -6.00 -9.19 13.68
N PHE A 85 -5.30 -8.14 13.23
CA PHE A 85 -4.80 -7.10 14.13
C PHE A 85 -5.91 -6.55 15.02
N SER A 86 -5.62 -6.45 16.31
CA SER A 86 -6.48 -5.74 17.26
C SER A 86 -6.52 -4.24 16.95
N GLU A 87 -7.56 -3.56 17.41
CA GLU A 87 -7.69 -2.10 17.25
C GLU A 87 -6.49 -1.33 17.84
N ASN A 88 -5.89 -1.84 18.92
CA ASN A 88 -4.69 -1.24 19.50
C ASN A 88 -3.47 -1.39 18.59
N GLU A 89 -3.29 -2.54 17.94
CA GLU A 89 -2.20 -2.76 16.98
C GLU A 89 -2.38 -1.90 15.74
N LYS A 90 -3.62 -1.80 15.22
CA LYS A 90 -3.93 -0.90 14.10
C LYS A 90 -3.61 0.55 14.44
N ALA A 91 -4.05 1.02 15.61
CA ALA A 91 -3.75 2.37 16.07
C ALA A 91 -2.24 2.61 16.26
N ALA A 92 -1.51 1.64 16.80
CA ALA A 92 -0.06 1.73 16.95
C ALA A 92 0.66 1.79 15.60
N LEU A 93 0.21 1.02 14.60
CA LEU A 93 0.74 1.05 13.24
C LEU A 93 0.48 2.40 12.56
N VAL A 94 -0.73 2.95 12.68
CA VAL A 94 -1.05 4.30 12.18
C VAL A 94 -0.13 5.32 12.84
N ALA A 95 0.00 5.28 14.17
CA ALA A 95 0.85 6.21 14.91
C ALA A 95 2.31 6.11 14.45
N PHE A 96 2.82 4.89 14.28
CA PHE A 96 4.17 4.66 13.76
C PHE A 96 4.35 5.23 12.34
N LEU A 97 3.43 4.99 11.42
CA LEU A 97 3.51 5.52 10.05
C LEU A 97 3.45 7.06 10.02
N ASN A 98 2.71 7.67 10.95
CA ASN A 98 2.73 9.13 11.12
C ASN A 98 4.10 9.64 11.56
N THR A 99 4.89 8.88 12.34
CA THR A 99 6.27 9.29 12.70
C THR A 99 7.23 9.34 11.50
N LEU A 100 6.87 8.71 10.37
CA LEU A 100 7.63 8.78 9.12
C LEU A 100 7.32 10.05 8.32
N THR A 101 6.53 10.95 8.90
CA THR A 101 6.18 12.25 8.34
C THR A 101 7.11 13.32 8.89
N ASP A 102 7.79 13.99 7.98
CA ASP A 102 8.74 15.06 8.26
C ASP A 102 7.98 16.40 8.36
N GLU A 103 7.49 16.76 9.56
CA GLU A 103 6.73 17.99 9.79
C GLU A 103 7.58 19.27 9.58
N GLU A 104 8.90 19.20 9.76
CA GLU A 104 9.82 20.33 9.51
C GLU A 104 9.91 20.68 8.02
N PHE A 105 9.68 19.73 7.11
CA PHE A 105 9.76 19.98 5.67
C PHE A 105 8.56 20.80 5.13
N ILE A 106 7.40 20.71 5.78
CA ILE A 106 6.15 21.34 5.32
C ILE A 106 6.05 22.80 5.78
N THR A 107 6.71 23.16 6.89
CA THR A 107 6.62 24.49 7.51
C THR A 107 7.81 25.40 7.19
N ASN A 108 8.79 24.91 6.44
CA ASN A 108 10.01 25.66 6.15
C ASN A 108 9.84 26.60 4.95
N GLU A 109 9.85 27.92 5.20
CA GLU A 109 9.80 29.01 4.21
C GLU A 109 10.78 28.82 3.05
N LYS A 110 11.91 28.12 3.26
CA LYS A 110 12.92 27.88 2.23
C LYS A 110 12.45 26.97 1.07
N PHE A 111 11.37 26.22 1.27
CA PHE A 111 10.75 25.35 0.25
C PHE A 111 9.32 25.79 -0.12
N SER A 112 8.89 26.96 0.35
CA SER A 112 7.62 27.57 -0.04
C SER A 112 7.69 28.11 -1.48
N ASP A 113 6.53 28.25 -2.13
CA ASP A 113 6.43 28.77 -3.49
C ASP A 113 7.03 30.19 -3.57
N PRO A 114 8.12 30.42 -4.33
CA PRO A 114 8.75 31.73 -4.43
C PRO A 114 7.95 32.74 -5.27
N PHE A 115 6.77 32.36 -5.78
CA PHE A 115 5.93 33.21 -6.63
C PHE A 115 4.63 33.72 -5.96
N GLN A 116 4.52 33.64 -4.63
CA GLN A 116 3.53 34.41 -3.86
C GLN A 116 4.07 35.76 -3.39
#